data_AF-A0A1W1C957-F1
#
_entry.id   AF-A0A1W1C957-F1
#
_cell.length_a   1.000
_cell.length_b   1.000
_cell.length_c   1.000
_cell.angle_alpha   90.00
_cell.angle_beta   90.00
_cell.angle_gamma   90.00
#
_symmetry.space_group_name_H-M   'P 1'
#
loop_
_entity.id
_entity.type
_entity.pdbx_description
1 polymer ?
#
loop_
_entity_poly.entity_id
_entity_poly.type
_entity_poly.pdbx_seq_one_letter_code
_entity_poly.pdbx_strand_id
1 'polypeptide(L)' 'MKMEMPPAFRGYGKKGNTIENPLSQKRQDEIDGIKKEKSDANRHELQDAIMPYELQSEYKKVNERIGYAQ' A
#
# COMPACT_ATOMS: atom_id res chain seq x y z
N MET A 1 0.56 8.91 -10.07
CA MET A 1 0.58 9.14 -8.60
C MET A 1 1.44 8.05 -7.99
N LYS A 2 2.23 8.33 -6.94
CA LYS A 2 3.22 7.37 -6.41
C LYS A 2 3.03 7.12 -4.90
N MET A 3 1.80 6.86 -4.46
CA MET A 3 1.50 6.61 -3.04
C MET A 3 0.92 5.21 -2.88
N GLU A 4 1.45 4.45 -1.93
CA GLU A 4 0.90 3.14 -1.56
C GLU A 4 -0.46 3.27 -0.86
N MET A 5 -0.66 4.37 -0.13
CA MET A 5 -1.93 4.74 0.49
C MET A 5 -2.29 6.18 0.10
N PRO A 6 -3.42 6.40 -0.59
CA PRO A 6 -3.85 7.74 -0.94
C PRO A 6 -4.34 8.50 0.31
N PRO A 7 -4.30 9.84 0.32
CA PRO A 7 -4.77 10.64 1.45
C PRO A 7 -6.25 10.36 1.78
N ALA A 8 -6.51 10.07 3.06
CA ALA A 8 -7.84 9.75 3.58
C ALA A 8 -7.97 10.15 5.07
N PHE A 9 -9.00 9.65 5.75
CA PHE A 9 -9.17 9.86 7.19
C PHE A 9 -8.05 9.21 8.00
N ARG A 10 -7.48 9.95 8.96
CA ARG A 10 -6.35 9.53 9.79
C ARG A 10 -6.67 8.55 10.94
N GLY A 11 -7.92 8.10 11.05
CA GLY A 11 -8.37 7.19 12.11
C GLY A 11 -8.85 7.85 13.40
N TYR A 12 -8.49 9.12 13.66
CA TYR A 12 -8.91 9.86 14.86
C TYR A 12 -9.26 11.33 14.59
N GLY A 13 -10.07 11.91 15.49
CA GLY A 13 -10.63 13.25 15.35
C GLY A 13 -11.89 13.27 14.48
N LYS A 14 -12.32 14.47 14.07
CA LYS A 14 -13.55 14.67 13.31
C LYS A 14 -13.43 14.08 11.89
N LYS A 15 -14.38 13.22 11.50
CA LYS A 15 -14.52 12.73 10.12
C LYS A 15 -14.86 13.89 9.17
N GLY A 16 -14.39 13.84 7.92
CA GLY A 16 -14.62 14.90 6.94
C GLY A 16 -13.85 16.20 7.23
N ASN A 17 -12.88 16.18 8.15
CA ASN A 17 -12.04 17.33 8.46
C ASN A 17 -10.77 17.39 7.59
N THR A 18 -10.92 17.07 6.31
CA THR A 18 -9.90 17.11 5.27
C THR A 18 -10.57 17.59 3.98
N ILE A 19 -9.95 18.52 3.26
CA ILE A 19 -10.40 18.88 1.91
C ILE A 19 -9.91 17.77 0.98
N GLU A 20 -10.82 17.00 0.40
CA GLU A 20 -10.45 15.88 -0.46
C GLU A 20 -9.85 16.36 -1.79
N ASN A 21 -8.77 15.69 -2.19
CA ASN A 21 -8.17 15.89 -3.51
C ASN A 21 -8.80 14.87 -4.48
N PRO A 22 -9.32 15.29 -5.66
CA PRO A 22 -9.90 14.35 -6.62
C PRO A 22 -8.92 13.28 -7.12
N LEU A 23 -7.61 13.53 -7.01
CA LEU A 23 -6.57 12.54 -7.31
C LEU A 23 -6.50 11.42 -6.27
N SER A 24 -6.91 11.65 -5.02
CA SER A 24 -6.95 10.61 -3.98
C SER A 24 -7.89 9.47 -4.37
N GLN A 25 -9.10 9.79 -4.85
CA GLN A 25 -10.05 8.77 -5.27
C GLN A 25 -9.55 7.99 -6.48
N LYS A 26 -8.98 8.68 -7.49
CA LYS A 26 -8.38 8.01 -8.66
C LYS A 26 -7.29 7.01 -8.25
N ARG A 27 -6.46 7.36 -7.28
CA ARG A 27 -5.42 6.45 -6.78
C ARG A 27 -6.01 5.32 -5.93
N GLN A 28 -7.07 5.59 -5.17
CA GLN A 28 -7.77 4.54 -4.42
C GLN A 28 -8.32 3.46 -5.37
N ASP A 29 -9.00 3.88 -6.43
CA ASP A 29 -9.56 2.97 -7.43
C ASP A 29 -8.46 2.17 -8.15
N GLU A 30 -7.32 2.81 -8.46
CA GLU A 30 -6.15 2.14 -9.06
C GLU A 30 -5.58 1.05 -8.13
N ILE A 31 -5.41 1.35 -6.84
CA ILE A 31 -4.89 0.39 -5.85
C ILE A 31 -5.86 -0.78 -5.66
N ASP A 32 -7.16 -0.50 -5.59
CA ASP A 32 -8.18 -1.54 -5.43
C ASP A 32 -8.26 -2.45 -6.67
N GLY A 33 -8.04 -1.89 -7.87
CA GLY A 33 -7.86 -2.65 -9.10
C GLY A 33 -6.66 -3.61 -9.01
N ILE A 34 -5.48 -3.09 -8.65
CA ILE A 34 -4.26 -3.91 -8.50
C ILE A 34 -4.46 -5.04 -7.48
N LYS A 35 -5.08 -4.75 -6.33
CA LYS A 35 -5.38 -5.77 -5.30
C LYS A 35 -6.32 -6.86 -5.81
N LYS A 36 -7.30 -6.49 -6.62
CA LYS A 36 -8.25 -7.44 -7.22
C LYS A 36 -7.59 -8.32 -8.28
N GLU A 37 -6.74 -7.75 -9.12
CA GLU A 37 -5.99 -8.49 -10.15
C GLU A 37 -4.94 -9.44 -9.55
N LYS A 38 -4.42 -9.11 -8.36
CA LYS A 38 -3.39 -9.86 -7.64
C LYS A 38 -3.93 -10.52 -6.36
N SER A 39 -5.13 -11.10 -6.41
CA SER A 39 -5.80 -11.69 -5.24
C SER A 39 -4.98 -12.79 -4.55
N ASP A 40 -4.18 -13.52 -5.32
CA ASP A 40 -3.37 -14.64 -4.83
C ASP A 40 -1.93 -14.24 -4.49
N ALA A 41 -1.55 -12.98 -4.74
CA ALA A 41 -0.22 -12.49 -4.47
C ALA A 41 0.00 -12.32 -2.96
N ASN A 42 1.22 -12.61 -2.52
CA ASN A 42 1.57 -12.35 -1.13
C ASN A 42 1.74 -10.83 -0.89
N ARG A 43 1.81 -10.43 0.39
CA ARG A 43 1.91 -9.01 0.77
C ARG A 43 3.15 -8.30 0.22
N HIS A 44 4.24 -9.01 -0.06
CA HIS A 44 5.48 -8.43 -0.61
C HIS A 44 5.32 -8.15 -2.10
N GLU A 45 4.80 -9.12 -2.85
CA GLU A 45 4.49 -8.97 -4.28
C GLU A 45 3.46 -7.88 -4.54
N LEU A 46 2.46 -7.77 -3.66
CA LEU A 46 1.44 -6.74 -3.73
C LEU A 46 2.02 -5.34 -3.46
N GLN A 47 2.89 -5.21 -2.46
CA GLN A 47 3.55 -3.93 -2.14
C GLN A 47 4.40 -3.44 -3.32
N ASP A 48 5.20 -4.32 -3.92
CA ASP A 48 6.07 -3.98 -5.05
C ASP A 48 5.25 -3.63 -6.31
N ALA A 49 4.07 -4.25 -6.51
CA ALA A 49 3.14 -3.91 -7.57
C ALA A 49 2.47 -2.53 -7.40
N ILE A 50 2.22 -2.12 -6.15
CA ILE A 50 1.55 -0.85 -5.84
C ILE A 50 2.54 0.32 -5.84
N MET A 51 3.67 0.17 -5.14
CA MET A 51 4.67 1.22 -4.96
C MET A 51 6.05 0.60 -4.71
N PRO A 52 6.82 0.29 -5.77
CA PRO A 52 8.16 -0.26 -5.60
C PRO A 52 9.08 0.79 -4.96
N TYR A 53 9.97 0.32 -4.08
CA TYR A 53 10.99 1.15 -3.44
C TYR A 53 12.37 0.52 -3.55
N GLU A 54 13.38 1.38 -3.52
CA GLU A 54 14.78 0.99 -3.54
C GLU A 54 15.31 0.86 -2.12
N LEU A 55 16.06 -0.21 -1.89
CA LEU A 55 16.78 -0.48 -0.65
C LEU A 55 17.99 -1.33 -1.01
N GLN A 56 19.10 -1.19 -0.28
CA GLN A 56 20.28 -2.01 -0.48
C GLN A 56 19.92 -3.50 -0.35
N SER A 57 20.49 -4.33 -1.21
CA SER A 57 20.16 -5.75 -1.33
C SER A 57 20.24 -6.51 0.01
N GLU A 58 21.17 -6.12 0.87
CA GLU A 58 21.36 -6.69 2.19
C GLU A 58 20.18 -6.41 3.13
N TYR A 59 19.54 -5.24 3.00
CA TYR A 59 18.44 -4.80 3.85
C TYR A 59 17.06 -5.01 3.23
N LYS A 60 16.97 -5.33 1.93
CA LYS A 60 15.71 -5.67 1.25
C LYS A 60 15.25 -7.12 1.49
N LYS A 61 16.04 -7.92 2.22
CA LYS A 61 15.67 -9.29 2.62
C LYS A 61 14.46 -9.29 3.56
N VAL A 62 13.66 -10.35 3.51
CA VAL A 62 12.45 -10.49 4.34
C VAL A 62 12.85 -10.72 5.80
N ASN A 63 12.20 -9.97 6.71
CA ASN A 63 12.40 -10.15 8.14
C ASN A 63 11.72 -11.42 8.65
N GLU A 64 12.48 -12.33 9.25
CA GLU A 64 11.95 -13.51 9.93
C GLU A 64 11.11 -13.11 11.15
N ARG A 65 10.04 -13.87 11.42
CA ARG A 65 9.16 -13.68 12.56
C ARG A 65 8.74 -15.03 13.12
N ILE A 66 8.65 -15.12 14.45
CA ILE A 66 8.14 -16.32 15.13
C ILE A 66 6.71 -16.60 14.64
N GLY A 67 6.45 -17.84 14.23
CA GLY A 67 5.14 -18.28 13.72
C GLY A 67 4.90 -18.01 12.23
N TYR A 68 5.89 -17.49 11.50
CA TYR A 68 5.87 -17.44 10.04
C TYR A 68 6.86 -18.47 9.49
N ALA A 69 6.37 -19.47 8.78
CA ALA A 69 7.21 -20.25 7.87
C ALA A 69 7.44 -19.39 6.62
N GLN A 70 8.70 -19.32 6.15
CA GLN A 70 9.05 -18.66 4.89
C GLN A 70 8.37 -19.34 3.70
#